data_AF-A0A0D0KSQ9-F1
#
_entry.id   AF-A0A0D0KSQ9-F1
#
_cell.length_a   1.000
_cell.length_b   1.000
_cell.length_c   1.000
_cell.angle_alpha   90.00
_cell.angle_beta   90.00
_cell.angle_gamma   90.00
#
_symmetry.space_group_name_H-M   'P 1'
#
loop_
_entity.id
_entity.type
_entity.pdbx_description
1 polymer ?
#
loop_
_entity_poly.entity_id
_entity_poly.type
_entity_poly.pdbx_seq_one_letter_code
_entity_poly.pdbx_strand_id
1 'polypeptide(L)'
;MGLSRLPRGVVARSTASISLLAEDSIRNAQGGIINGRDVSLQAGNDIINERSVATHQSSNGKAYEHQRQMADSAARIEAEGDLSMVAGRDLLNVGGALSARGNAALQAGQDLLLASQQTDNSTSRYYDARNYSTRQQIDQYGSDVKVGGDLQAVATRDMAIVGSKVAAEGDMALQAGGSMTIASAANEYHYDAKRKGGGKKVEAVQDSVTLIASELSAGGDFRAVSGQDMNLSASRIM
;
A
#
# COMPACT_ATOMS: atom_id res chain seq x y z
N MET A 1 -13.96 -32.23 -2.48
CA MET A 1 -14.94 -31.16 -2.79
C MET A 1 -14.45 -29.88 -2.17
N GLY A 2 -14.45 -28.77 -2.91
CA GLY A 2 -14.16 -27.43 -2.39
C GLY A 2 -13.13 -26.67 -3.23
N LEU A 3 -13.61 -25.93 -4.22
CA LEU A 3 -12.86 -25.14 -5.19
C LEU A 3 -12.04 -24.02 -4.51
N SER A 4 -10.84 -23.74 -5.02
CA SER A 4 -10.22 -22.41 -4.85
C SER A 4 -9.89 -21.84 -6.23
N ARG A 5 -10.94 -21.37 -6.90
CA ARG A 5 -10.80 -20.36 -7.95
C ARG A 5 -10.79 -19.02 -7.24
N LEU A 6 -9.71 -18.24 -7.35
CA LEU A 6 -9.84 -16.81 -7.19
C LEU A 6 -10.28 -16.22 -8.55
N PRO A 7 -11.34 -15.40 -8.57
CA PRO A 7 -11.87 -14.76 -9.76
C PRO A 7 -10.90 -13.63 -10.16
N ARG A 8 -10.70 -13.48 -11.47
CA ARG A 8 -9.79 -12.48 -12.06
C ARG A 8 -10.02 -11.08 -11.46
N GLY A 9 -8.95 -10.34 -11.19
CA GLY A 9 -9.03 -8.91 -10.90
C GLY A 9 -9.72 -8.13 -12.03
N VAL A 10 -10.11 -6.88 -11.77
CA VAL A 10 -10.71 -6.01 -12.80
C VAL A 10 -9.75 -5.92 -13.99
N VAL A 11 -10.22 -6.20 -15.21
CA VAL A 11 -9.46 -5.96 -16.44
C VAL A 11 -10.31 -5.07 -17.33
N ALA A 12 -10.06 -3.77 -17.24
CA ALA A 12 -10.63 -2.76 -18.13
C ALA A 12 -9.48 -2.16 -18.93
N ARG A 13 -9.37 -2.51 -20.22
CA ARG A 13 -8.33 -1.99 -21.12
C ARG A 13 -8.99 -1.40 -22.35
N SER A 14 -8.64 -0.17 -22.70
CA SER A 14 -9.16 0.53 -23.86
C SER A 14 -8.08 1.42 -24.47
N THR A 15 -8.06 1.55 -25.80
CA THR A 15 -7.30 2.60 -26.48
C THR A 15 -8.04 3.94 -26.49
N ALA A 16 -9.30 3.96 -26.05
CA ALA A 16 -10.10 5.15 -25.82
C ALA A 16 -10.11 5.52 -24.33
N SER A 17 -10.74 6.64 -23.99
CA SER A 17 -10.93 7.03 -22.59
C SER A 17 -11.81 6.04 -21.86
N ILE A 18 -11.48 5.81 -20.59
CA ILE A 18 -12.28 5.03 -19.65
C ILE A 18 -12.95 5.99 -18.67
N SER A 19 -14.26 5.84 -18.49
CA SER A 19 -15.01 6.46 -17.41
C SER A 19 -15.73 5.38 -16.62
N LEU A 20 -15.43 5.27 -15.32
CA LEU A 20 -16.18 4.44 -14.39
C LEU A 20 -16.91 5.37 -13.41
N LEU A 21 -18.23 5.24 -13.38
CA LEU A 21 -19.10 5.89 -12.42
C LEU A 21 -19.73 4.81 -11.54
N ALA A 22 -19.55 4.90 -10.22
CA ALA A 22 -20.15 4.01 -9.24
C ALA A 22 -20.93 4.81 -8.21
N GLU A 23 -22.14 4.38 -7.88
CA GLU A 23 -22.94 4.97 -6.78
C GLU A 23 -22.32 4.70 -5.41
N ASP A 24 -21.65 3.55 -5.26
CA ASP A 24 -20.96 3.14 -4.04
C ASP A 24 -19.44 3.30 -4.22
N SER A 25 -18.69 2.20 -4.35
CA SER A 25 -17.23 2.24 -4.42
C SER A 25 -16.68 1.61 -5.72
N ILE A 26 -15.51 2.10 -6.15
CA ILE A 26 -14.70 1.47 -7.20
C ILE A 26 -13.54 0.76 -6.51
N ARG A 27 -13.37 -0.54 -6.78
CA ARG A 27 -12.27 -1.33 -6.22
C ARG A 27 -11.49 -2.06 -7.30
N ASN A 28 -10.21 -1.74 -7.42
CA ASN A 28 -9.23 -2.45 -8.23
C ASN A 28 -8.27 -3.24 -7.32
N ALA A 29 -8.31 -4.57 -7.42
CA ALA A 29 -7.54 -5.48 -6.57
C ALA A 29 -7.14 -6.72 -7.37
N GLN A 30 -6.44 -7.66 -6.75
CA GLN A 30 -6.05 -8.96 -7.34
C GLN A 30 -5.21 -8.81 -8.60
N GLY A 31 -4.27 -7.85 -8.60
CA GLY A 31 -3.47 -7.49 -9.77
C GLY A 31 -4.30 -6.94 -10.94
N GLY A 32 -5.49 -6.40 -10.66
CA GLY A 32 -6.37 -5.79 -11.65
C GLY A 32 -5.72 -4.59 -12.35
N ILE A 33 -6.17 -4.33 -13.57
CA ILE A 33 -5.64 -3.30 -14.47
C ILE A 33 -6.80 -2.51 -15.05
N ILE A 34 -6.79 -1.21 -14.79
CA ILE A 34 -7.63 -0.21 -15.44
C ILE A 34 -6.71 0.65 -16.30
N ASN A 35 -6.82 0.54 -17.62
CA ASN A 35 -5.95 1.24 -18.55
C ASN A 35 -6.74 1.86 -19.71
N GLY A 36 -6.55 3.15 -19.93
CA GLY A 36 -7.24 3.93 -20.95
C GLY A 36 -6.37 5.06 -21.49
N ARG A 37 -6.83 5.71 -22.57
CA ARG A 37 -6.20 6.95 -23.05
C ARG A 37 -6.25 8.02 -21.96
N ASP A 38 -7.46 8.40 -21.54
CA ASP A 38 -7.68 9.08 -20.26
C ASP A 38 -8.41 8.11 -19.34
N VAL A 39 -8.25 8.25 -18.03
CA VAL A 39 -8.99 7.46 -17.04
C VAL A 39 -9.68 8.40 -16.07
N SER A 40 -11.02 8.32 -16.00
CA SER A 40 -11.84 9.04 -15.04
C SER A 40 -12.61 8.05 -14.17
N LEU A 41 -12.37 8.09 -12.86
CA LEU A 41 -13.02 7.26 -11.87
C LEU A 41 -13.81 8.17 -10.93
N GLN A 42 -15.12 7.94 -10.81
CA GLN A 42 -15.98 8.67 -9.89
C GLN A 42 -16.80 7.69 -9.06
N ALA A 43 -16.67 7.77 -7.73
CA ALA A 43 -17.37 6.90 -6.79
C ALA A 43 -18.13 7.74 -5.75
N GLY A 44 -19.34 7.31 -5.37
CA GLY A 44 -20.10 7.97 -4.30
C GLY A 44 -19.50 7.79 -2.91
N ASN A 45 -18.79 6.68 -2.69
CA ASN A 45 -18.01 6.39 -1.49
C ASN A 45 -16.52 6.36 -1.81
N ASP A 46 -15.95 5.18 -2.06
CA ASP A 46 -14.49 5.02 -2.05
C ASP A 46 -13.93 4.66 -3.42
N ILE A 47 -12.69 5.08 -3.68
CA ILE A 47 -11.88 4.50 -4.75
C ILE A 47 -10.69 3.80 -4.11
N ILE A 48 -10.62 2.49 -4.31
CA ILE A 48 -9.61 1.62 -3.70
C ILE A 48 -8.81 0.94 -4.80
N ASN A 49 -7.50 1.22 -4.85
CA ASN A 49 -6.54 0.50 -5.68
C ASN A 49 -5.54 -0.20 -4.75
N GLU A 50 -5.51 -1.53 -4.75
CA GLU A 50 -4.71 -2.26 -3.77
C GLU A 50 -4.03 -3.53 -4.31
N ARG A 51 -2.85 -3.80 -3.74
CA ARG A 51 -2.22 -5.12 -3.80
C ARG A 51 -2.91 -6.03 -2.78
N SER A 52 -3.47 -7.14 -3.24
CA SER A 52 -4.12 -8.07 -2.32
C SER A 52 -3.11 -8.97 -1.64
N VAL A 53 -3.46 -9.40 -0.43
CA VAL A 53 -2.68 -10.34 0.35
C VAL A 53 -3.50 -11.60 0.58
N ALA A 54 -2.99 -12.73 0.11
CA ALA A 54 -3.57 -14.05 0.38
C ALA A 54 -2.94 -14.62 1.65
N THR A 55 -3.76 -15.12 2.57
CA THR A 55 -3.30 -15.70 3.84
C THR A 55 -3.47 -17.22 3.83
N HIS A 56 -2.41 -17.94 4.14
CA HIS A 56 -2.40 -19.37 4.40
C HIS A 56 -1.96 -19.63 5.84
N GLN A 57 -2.83 -20.25 6.61
CA GLN A 57 -2.54 -20.66 7.98
C GLN A 57 -2.59 -22.18 8.08
N SER A 58 -1.64 -22.74 8.82
CA SER A 58 -1.64 -24.15 9.20
C SER A 58 -1.15 -24.30 10.63
N SER A 59 -1.81 -25.14 11.40
CA SER A 59 -1.43 -25.43 12.77
C SER A 59 -1.52 -26.94 13.02
N ASN A 60 -0.65 -27.43 13.89
CA ASN A 60 -0.69 -28.80 14.39
C ASN A 60 -0.63 -28.77 15.92
N GLY A 61 -1.80 -28.57 16.53
CA GLY A 61 -1.95 -28.36 17.97
C GLY A 61 -1.11 -27.18 18.46
N LYS A 62 -0.59 -27.29 19.69
CA LYS A 62 0.32 -26.27 20.27
C LYS A 62 1.77 -26.40 19.80
N ALA A 63 2.10 -27.44 19.03
CA ALA A 63 3.49 -27.78 18.70
C ALA A 63 4.03 -27.04 17.46
N TYR A 64 3.14 -26.68 16.55
CA TYR A 64 3.49 -26.01 15.30
C TYR A 64 2.39 -25.05 14.89
N GLU A 65 2.77 -23.81 14.58
CA GLU A 65 1.91 -22.81 13.98
C GLU A 65 2.67 -22.13 12.85
N HIS A 66 2.02 -21.96 11.71
CA HIS A 66 2.60 -21.33 10.54
C HIS A 66 1.56 -20.47 9.87
N GLN A 67 1.86 -19.18 9.76
CA GLN A 67 1.12 -18.22 8.97
C GLN A 67 2.01 -17.74 7.84
N ARG A 68 1.47 -17.77 6.63
CA ARG A 68 2.12 -17.21 5.46
C ARG A 68 1.15 -16.31 4.71
N GLN A 69 1.49 -15.04 4.62
CA GLN A 69 0.87 -14.06 3.76
C GLN A 69 1.68 -13.90 2.47
N MET A 70 0.98 -13.89 1.34
CA MET A 70 1.57 -13.69 0.02
C MET A 70 0.90 -12.51 -0.64
N ALA A 71 1.69 -11.48 -0.93
CA ALA A 71 1.22 -10.36 -1.72
C ALA A 71 1.17 -10.74 -3.20
N ASP A 72 0.09 -10.37 -3.88
CA ASP A 72 -0.04 -10.53 -5.33
C ASP A 72 0.71 -9.42 -6.09
N SER A 73 0.41 -9.29 -7.39
CA SER A 73 0.84 -8.13 -8.18
C SER A 73 0.06 -6.88 -7.77
N ALA A 74 0.74 -5.73 -7.71
CA ALA A 74 0.07 -4.44 -7.55
C ALA A 74 -1.07 -4.28 -8.57
N ALA A 75 -2.26 -3.90 -8.07
CA ALA A 75 -3.32 -3.40 -8.92
C ALA A 75 -2.92 -2.05 -9.53
N ARG A 76 -3.27 -1.83 -10.80
CA ARG A 76 -2.78 -0.70 -11.58
C ARG A 76 -3.91 0.10 -12.22
N ILE A 77 -3.80 1.42 -12.13
CA ILE A 77 -4.65 2.38 -12.84
C ILE A 77 -3.71 3.24 -13.69
N GLU A 78 -3.85 3.16 -15.01
CA GLU A 78 -2.88 3.66 -15.98
C GLU A 78 -3.57 4.49 -17.07
N ALA A 79 -3.33 5.81 -17.09
CA ALA A 79 -3.76 6.71 -18.15
C ALA A 79 -2.60 7.05 -19.10
N GLU A 80 -2.82 6.93 -20.40
CA GLU A 80 -1.85 7.40 -21.42
C GLU A 80 -1.86 8.92 -21.64
N GLY A 81 -2.85 9.60 -21.08
CA GLY A 81 -3.01 11.04 -20.96
C GLY A 81 -3.31 11.34 -19.50
N ASP A 82 -4.51 11.85 -19.21
CA ASP A 82 -4.85 12.34 -17.88
C ASP A 82 -5.55 11.28 -17.00
N LEU A 83 -5.24 11.30 -15.71
CA LEU A 83 -5.89 10.50 -14.67
C LEU A 83 -6.72 11.41 -13.75
N SER A 84 -8.01 11.13 -13.62
CA SER A 84 -8.91 11.78 -12.67
C SER A 84 -9.56 10.73 -11.77
N MET A 85 -9.44 10.90 -10.46
CA MET A 85 -10.04 10.03 -9.46
C MET A 85 -10.78 10.90 -8.43
N VAL A 86 -12.10 10.74 -8.35
CA VAL A 86 -12.97 11.50 -7.45
C VAL A 86 -13.78 10.54 -6.58
N ALA A 87 -13.41 10.46 -5.30
CA ALA A 87 -14.12 9.68 -4.30
C ALA A 87 -14.99 10.59 -3.43
N GLY A 88 -16.26 10.25 -3.24
CA GLY A 88 -17.14 10.98 -2.32
C GLY A 88 -16.72 10.87 -0.85
N ARG A 89 -15.94 9.83 -0.52
CA ARG A 89 -15.33 9.63 0.80
C ARG A 89 -13.82 9.45 0.70
N ASP A 90 -13.32 8.24 0.51
CA ASP A 90 -11.88 7.98 0.65
C ASP A 90 -11.23 7.53 -0.67
N LEU A 91 -10.00 7.97 -0.91
CA LEU A 91 -9.15 7.48 -2.00
C LEU A 91 -7.96 6.74 -1.42
N LEU A 92 -7.89 5.43 -1.66
CA LEU A 92 -6.85 4.55 -1.13
C LEU A 92 -6.05 3.92 -2.26
N ASN A 93 -4.73 4.11 -2.23
CA ASN A 93 -3.76 3.37 -3.04
C ASN A 93 -2.81 2.59 -2.11
N VAL A 94 -3.08 1.31 -1.87
CA VAL A 94 -2.37 0.48 -0.87
C VAL A 94 -1.54 -0.60 -1.55
N GLY A 95 -0.22 -0.38 -1.65
CA GLY A 95 0.71 -1.23 -2.41
C GLY A 95 0.41 -1.32 -3.91
N GLY A 96 -0.51 -0.48 -4.40
CA GLY A 96 -0.95 -0.36 -5.78
C GLY A 96 -0.13 0.68 -6.56
N ALA A 97 -0.35 0.73 -7.88
CA ALA A 97 0.29 1.68 -8.78
C ALA A 97 -0.72 2.57 -9.51
N LEU A 98 -0.49 3.87 -9.49
CA LEU A 98 -1.21 4.86 -10.29
C LEU A 98 -0.24 5.50 -11.28
N SER A 99 -0.64 5.63 -12.54
CA SER A 99 0.17 6.28 -13.57
C SER A 99 -0.66 7.14 -14.51
N ALA A 100 -0.15 8.33 -14.81
CA ALA A 100 -0.62 9.20 -15.87
C ALA A 100 0.57 9.69 -16.69
N ARG A 101 0.49 9.69 -18.02
CA ARG A 101 1.52 10.37 -18.84
C ARG A 101 1.30 11.87 -18.94
N GLY A 102 0.04 12.32 -18.80
CA GLY A 102 -0.32 13.72 -18.63
C GLY A 102 -0.44 14.06 -17.14
N ASN A 103 -1.50 14.79 -16.80
CA ASN A 103 -1.75 15.24 -15.44
C ASN A 103 -2.51 14.19 -14.62
N ALA A 104 -2.38 14.28 -13.30
CA ALA A 104 -3.18 13.47 -12.38
C ALA A 104 -3.90 14.35 -11.34
N ALA A 105 -5.21 14.16 -11.21
CA ALA A 105 -6.05 14.80 -10.20
C ALA A 105 -6.67 13.72 -9.29
N LEU A 106 -6.28 13.72 -8.01
CA LEU A 106 -6.78 12.81 -6.98
C LEU A 106 -7.59 13.62 -5.96
N GLN A 107 -8.90 13.39 -5.88
CA GLN A 107 -9.80 14.11 -4.99
C GLN A 107 -10.56 13.14 -4.08
N ALA A 108 -10.40 13.29 -2.77
CA ALA A 108 -11.13 12.56 -1.76
C ALA A 108 -12.02 13.49 -0.94
N GLY A 109 -13.28 13.09 -0.74
CA GLY A 109 -14.24 13.81 0.10
C GLY A 109 -13.95 13.76 1.60
N GLN A 110 -13.08 12.85 2.06
CA GLN A 110 -12.54 12.79 3.40
C GLN A 110 -11.03 12.60 3.33
N ASP A 111 -10.54 11.37 3.15
CA ASP A 111 -9.12 11.07 3.29
C ASP A 111 -8.47 10.55 2.00
N LEU A 112 -7.20 10.91 1.79
CA LEU A 112 -6.36 10.35 0.74
C LEU A 112 -5.18 9.58 1.36
N LEU A 113 -5.08 8.29 1.04
CA LEU A 113 -4.05 7.38 1.56
C LEU A 113 -3.24 6.76 0.41
N LEU A 114 -1.94 7.03 0.39
CA LEU A 114 -0.95 6.35 -0.45
C LEU A 114 -0.03 5.56 0.48
N ALA A 115 -0.21 4.24 0.60
CA ALA A 115 0.45 3.46 1.62
C ALA A 115 1.08 2.17 1.07
N SER A 116 2.16 1.70 1.69
CA SER A 116 2.64 0.34 1.44
C SER A 116 1.61 -0.69 1.90
N GLN A 117 1.54 -1.81 1.19
CA GLN A 117 0.83 -3.00 1.64
C GLN A 117 1.77 -3.88 2.48
N GLN A 118 1.27 -4.41 3.60
CA GLN A 118 2.05 -5.24 4.50
C GLN A 118 1.76 -6.73 4.31
N THR A 119 2.79 -7.58 4.43
CA THR A 119 2.60 -9.03 4.71
C THR A 119 3.26 -9.42 6.02
N ASP A 120 2.58 -10.26 6.80
CA ASP A 120 3.05 -10.82 8.08
C ASP A 120 3.16 -12.36 8.00
N ASN A 121 4.40 -12.82 7.99
CA ASN A 121 4.77 -14.23 7.92
C ASN A 121 5.34 -14.68 9.26
N SER A 122 4.72 -15.69 9.87
CA SER A 122 5.17 -16.22 11.15
C SER A 122 5.28 -17.73 11.16
N THR A 123 6.24 -18.25 11.92
CA THR A 123 6.39 -19.68 12.18
C THR A 123 6.82 -19.91 13.60
N SER A 124 6.04 -20.70 14.31
CA SER A 124 6.30 -21.09 15.70
C SER A 124 6.42 -22.60 15.81
N ARG A 125 7.48 -23.06 16.46
CA ARG A 125 7.75 -24.47 16.77
C ARG A 125 7.94 -24.61 18.26
N TYR A 126 7.06 -25.35 18.91
CA TYR A 126 7.08 -25.58 20.35
C TYR A 126 7.15 -27.08 20.63
N TYR A 127 8.21 -27.51 21.29
CA TYR A 127 8.29 -28.86 21.86
C TYR A 127 7.87 -28.82 23.33
N ASP A 128 8.43 -27.87 24.08
CA ASP A 128 8.09 -27.56 25.46
C ASP A 128 8.54 -26.12 25.82
N ALA A 129 8.25 -25.64 27.03
CA ALA A 129 8.59 -24.29 27.47
C ALA A 129 10.11 -23.96 27.51
N ARG A 130 10.96 -24.96 27.38
CA ARG A 130 12.42 -24.87 27.38
C ARG A 130 13.02 -25.15 25.99
N ASN A 131 12.20 -25.58 25.04
CA ASN A 131 12.60 -25.99 23.69
C ASN A 131 11.60 -25.45 22.66
N TYR A 132 11.87 -24.27 22.13
CA TYR A 132 11.02 -23.61 21.14
C TYR A 132 11.82 -22.76 20.15
N SER A 133 11.18 -22.39 19.04
CA SER A 133 11.64 -21.36 18.13
C SER A 133 10.45 -20.65 17.49
N THR A 134 10.47 -19.34 17.50
CA THR A 134 9.54 -18.46 16.79
C THR A 134 10.31 -17.62 15.79
N ARG A 135 9.64 -17.30 14.69
CA ARG A 135 10.10 -16.38 13.67
C ARG A 135 8.92 -15.57 13.19
N GLN A 136 9.11 -14.27 13.03
CA GLN A 136 8.17 -13.38 12.39
C GLN A 136 8.92 -12.48 11.40
N GLN A 137 8.28 -12.21 10.27
CA GLN A 137 8.79 -11.32 9.25
C GLN A 137 7.64 -10.47 8.71
N ILE A 138 7.82 -9.16 8.76
CA ILE A 138 6.94 -8.15 8.21
C ILE A 138 7.65 -7.55 6.99
N ASP A 139 7.02 -7.65 5.83
CA ASP A 139 7.49 -7.04 4.59
C ASP A 139 6.50 -5.99 4.10
N GLN A 140 7.03 -4.88 3.58
CA GLN A 140 6.28 -3.74 3.05
C GLN A 140 6.45 -3.66 1.53
N TYR A 141 5.32 -3.54 0.84
CA TYR A 141 5.24 -3.35 -0.61
C TYR A 141 4.72 -1.95 -0.89
N GLY A 142 5.63 -1.03 -1.19
CA GLY A 142 5.29 0.38 -1.42
C GLY A 142 4.23 0.59 -2.49
N SER A 143 3.45 1.67 -2.34
CA SER A 143 2.62 2.17 -3.43
C SER A 143 3.41 3.12 -4.31
N ASP A 144 3.03 3.19 -5.59
CA ASP A 144 3.67 4.04 -6.60
C ASP A 144 2.63 4.97 -7.23
N VAL A 145 2.98 6.25 -7.36
CA VAL A 145 2.25 7.25 -8.14
C VAL A 145 3.24 7.92 -9.09
N LYS A 146 3.00 7.84 -10.41
CA LYS A 146 3.88 8.41 -11.44
C LYS A 146 3.09 9.27 -12.42
N VAL A 147 3.45 10.53 -12.53
CA VAL A 147 2.72 11.54 -13.32
C VAL A 147 3.70 12.24 -14.25
N GLY A 148 3.43 12.24 -15.55
CA GLY A 148 4.28 12.89 -16.56
C GLY A 148 4.05 14.40 -16.71
N GLY A 149 2.97 14.92 -16.15
CA GLY A 149 2.70 16.35 -15.98
C GLY A 149 2.57 16.71 -14.50
N ASP A 150 1.52 17.47 -14.18
CA ASP A 150 1.26 17.96 -12.84
C ASP A 150 0.44 16.96 -12.01
N LEU A 151 0.81 16.81 -10.74
CA LEU A 151 0.04 16.06 -9.75
C LEU A 151 -0.70 17.03 -8.83
N GLN A 152 -2.03 16.97 -8.83
CA GLN A 152 -2.88 17.58 -7.81
C GLN A 152 -3.54 16.50 -6.96
N ALA A 153 -3.31 16.53 -5.65
CA ALA A 153 -3.97 15.65 -4.69
C ALA A 153 -4.66 16.48 -3.60
N VAL A 154 -5.95 16.25 -3.39
CA VAL A 154 -6.78 16.99 -2.44
C VAL A 154 -7.57 16.01 -1.57
N ALA A 155 -7.45 16.18 -0.26
CA ALA A 155 -8.29 15.56 0.75
C ALA A 155 -8.97 16.65 1.57
N THR A 156 -10.28 16.58 1.75
CA THR A 156 -11.01 17.56 2.58
C THR A 156 -10.75 17.40 4.07
N ARG A 157 -10.32 16.21 4.52
CA ARG A 157 -9.84 15.93 5.88
C ARG A 157 -8.34 15.61 5.83
N ASP A 158 -7.92 14.36 5.88
CA ASP A 158 -6.50 14.04 6.11
C ASP A 158 -5.82 13.43 4.87
N MET A 159 -4.51 13.66 4.75
CA MET A 159 -3.67 13.00 3.73
C MET A 159 -2.53 12.24 4.38
N ALA A 160 -2.33 10.99 3.97
CA ALA A 160 -1.23 10.16 4.45
C ALA A 160 -0.47 9.50 3.29
N ILE A 161 0.85 9.63 3.30
CA ILE A 161 1.79 8.98 2.38
C ILE A 161 2.77 8.17 3.22
N VAL A 162 2.68 6.84 3.15
CA VAL A 162 3.41 5.91 4.03
C VAL A 162 4.15 4.86 3.21
N GLY A 163 5.47 4.78 3.34
CA GLY A 163 6.32 3.84 2.60
C GLY A 163 6.09 3.82 1.09
N SER A 164 5.83 4.98 0.49
CA SER A 164 5.34 5.10 -0.89
C SER A 164 6.18 6.07 -1.72
N LYS A 165 6.16 5.88 -3.05
CA LYS A 165 6.86 6.75 -4.01
C LYS A 165 5.84 7.54 -4.82
N VAL A 166 6.00 8.86 -4.83
CA VAL A 166 5.14 9.79 -5.56
C VAL A 166 6.02 10.70 -6.40
N ALA A 167 5.86 10.63 -7.72
CA ALA A 167 6.66 11.41 -8.66
C ALA A 167 5.76 12.14 -9.65
N ALA A 168 6.02 13.43 -9.83
CA ALA A 168 5.46 14.26 -10.90
C ALA A 168 6.62 14.87 -11.70
N GLU A 169 6.58 14.79 -13.03
CA GLU A 169 7.58 15.47 -13.87
C GLU A 169 7.32 16.99 -13.97
N GLY A 170 6.08 17.44 -13.71
CA GLY A 170 5.71 18.84 -13.55
C GLY A 170 5.61 19.24 -12.07
N ASP A 171 4.60 20.07 -11.76
CA ASP A 171 4.33 20.56 -10.41
C ASP A 171 3.65 19.48 -9.55
N MET A 172 3.87 19.54 -8.24
CA MET A 172 3.17 18.69 -7.26
C MET A 172 2.47 19.55 -6.22
N ALA A 173 1.14 19.50 -6.22
CA ALA A 173 0.28 20.19 -5.27
C ALA A 173 -0.48 19.18 -4.39
N LEU A 174 -0.14 19.14 -3.10
CA LEU A 174 -0.81 18.34 -2.07
C LEU A 174 -1.60 19.25 -1.12
N GLN A 175 -2.89 18.98 -0.93
CA GLN A 175 -3.74 19.75 -0.03
C GLN A 175 -4.56 18.83 0.87
N ALA A 176 -4.44 19.03 2.19
CA ALA A 176 -5.28 18.40 3.21
C ALA A 176 -6.01 19.51 3.99
N GLY A 177 -7.34 19.40 4.15
CA GLY A 177 -8.11 20.33 4.99
C GLY A 177 -7.83 20.17 6.48
N GLY A 178 -7.39 18.99 6.89
CA GLY A 178 -6.91 18.61 8.22
C GLY A 178 -5.39 18.44 8.22
N SER A 179 -4.93 17.27 8.67
CA SER A 179 -3.51 16.96 8.85
C SER A 179 -2.91 16.25 7.63
N MET A 180 -1.61 16.44 7.44
CA MET A 180 -0.82 15.75 6.42
C MET A 180 0.30 14.94 7.07
N THR A 181 0.39 13.65 6.74
CA THR A 181 1.45 12.75 7.23
C THR A 181 2.24 12.16 6.08
N ILE A 182 3.57 12.29 6.12
CA ILE A 182 4.50 11.66 5.18
C ILE A 182 5.52 10.87 5.98
N ALA A 183 5.36 9.55 6.05
CA ALA A 183 6.12 8.69 6.94
C ALA A 183 6.76 7.48 6.23
N SER A 184 7.83 6.92 6.78
CA SER A 184 8.31 5.60 6.35
C SER A 184 7.40 4.47 6.84
N ALA A 185 7.34 3.38 6.08
CA ALA A 185 6.93 2.08 6.59
C ALA A 185 8.15 1.29 7.10
N ALA A 186 7.94 0.14 7.76
CA ALA A 186 9.01 -0.67 8.31
C ALA A 186 8.89 -2.14 7.90
N ASN A 187 9.99 -2.68 7.35
CA ASN A 187 10.22 -4.12 7.32
C ASN A 187 10.79 -4.54 8.67
N GLU A 188 10.25 -5.60 9.24
CA GLU A 188 10.64 -6.10 10.56
C GLU A 188 10.96 -7.59 10.49
N TYR A 189 11.98 -8.02 11.21
CA TYR A 189 12.29 -9.43 11.38
C TYR A 189 12.57 -9.69 12.85
N HIS A 190 11.92 -10.73 13.38
CA HIS A 190 12.08 -11.20 14.74
C HIS A 190 12.34 -12.71 14.73
N TYR A 191 13.32 -13.14 15.52
CA TYR A 191 13.60 -14.54 15.76
C TYR A 191 13.95 -14.74 17.23
N ASP A 192 13.25 -15.67 17.88
CA ASP A 192 13.56 -16.12 19.24
C ASP A 192 13.62 -17.66 19.24
N ALA A 193 14.67 -18.21 19.83
CA ALA A 193 14.80 -19.65 20.02
C ALA A 193 15.47 -19.98 21.34
N LYS A 194 14.96 -21.03 21.96
CA LYS A 194 15.48 -21.58 23.21
C LYS A 194 15.62 -23.07 23.09
N ARG A 195 16.76 -23.60 23.50
CA ARG A 195 17.00 -25.04 23.63
C ARG A 195 17.69 -25.34 24.94
N LYS A 196 17.10 -26.23 25.74
CA LYS A 196 17.68 -26.69 27.01
C LYS A 196 17.62 -28.21 27.10
N GLY A 197 18.78 -28.84 27.23
CA GLY A 197 18.92 -30.29 27.37
C GLY A 197 20.35 -30.69 27.75
N GLY A 198 20.50 -31.79 28.49
CA GLY A 198 21.82 -32.33 28.85
C GLY A 198 22.73 -31.35 29.60
N GLY A 199 22.17 -30.53 30.50
CA GLY A 199 22.90 -29.51 31.26
C GLY A 199 23.27 -28.25 30.47
N LYS A 200 23.03 -28.20 29.16
CA LYS A 200 23.30 -27.04 28.31
C LYS A 200 22.03 -26.24 28.04
N LYS A 201 22.20 -24.92 27.95
CA LYS A 201 21.15 -23.94 27.60
C LYS A 201 21.70 -23.07 26.47
N VAL A 202 20.93 -22.96 25.39
CA VAL A 202 21.21 -22.07 24.26
C VAL A 202 19.97 -21.20 24.04
N GLU A 203 20.20 -19.89 23.95
CA GLU A 203 19.19 -18.89 23.60
C GLU A 203 19.72 -18.08 22.41
N ALA A 204 18.86 -17.76 21.46
CA ALA A 204 19.17 -16.95 20.30
C ALA A 204 18.02 -15.99 20.05
N VAL A 205 18.32 -14.69 20.07
CA VAL A 205 17.38 -13.62 19.77
C VAL A 205 17.99 -12.76 18.68
N GLN A 206 17.20 -12.43 17.65
CA GLN A 206 17.60 -11.54 16.57
C GLN A 206 16.43 -10.65 16.16
N ASP A 207 16.65 -9.35 16.23
CA ASP A 207 15.71 -8.32 15.81
C ASP A 207 16.36 -7.42 14.75
N SER A 208 15.61 -7.07 13.71
CA SER A 208 16.04 -6.06 12.75
C SER A 208 14.87 -5.29 12.18
N VAL A 209 15.05 -3.99 12.01
CA VAL A 209 14.11 -3.08 11.36
C VAL A 209 14.81 -2.39 10.20
N THR A 210 14.16 -2.36 9.03
CA THR A 210 14.61 -1.58 7.88
C THR A 210 13.47 -0.69 7.39
N LEU A 211 13.70 0.62 7.35
CA LEU A 211 12.68 1.58 6.93
C LEU A 211 12.55 1.61 5.41
N ILE A 212 11.30 1.65 4.94
CA ILE A 212 10.93 1.99 3.58
C ILE A 212 10.45 3.44 3.61
N ALA A 213 11.32 4.36 3.20
CA ALA A 213 11.00 5.80 3.21
C ALA A 213 9.85 6.12 2.25
N SER A 214 9.07 7.15 2.59
CA SER A 214 8.24 7.84 1.60
C SER A 214 9.10 8.81 0.81
N GLU A 215 8.98 8.76 -0.52
CA GLU A 215 9.76 9.57 -1.45
C GLU A 215 8.82 10.35 -2.35
N LEU A 216 8.89 11.68 -2.27
CA LEU A 216 8.12 12.60 -3.10
C LEU A 216 9.09 13.37 -4.01
N SER A 217 8.82 13.44 -5.29
CA SER A 217 9.65 14.17 -6.25
C SER A 217 8.79 14.96 -7.23
N ALA A 218 9.06 16.27 -7.33
CA ALA A 218 8.45 17.15 -8.33
C ALA A 218 9.54 17.65 -9.29
N GLY A 219 9.26 17.64 -10.60
CA GLY A 219 10.17 18.25 -11.58
C GLY A 219 10.04 19.77 -11.63
N GLY A 220 8.88 20.30 -11.23
CA GLY A 220 8.60 21.73 -11.03
C GLY A 220 8.45 22.10 -9.55
N ASP A 221 7.43 22.89 -9.23
CA ASP A 221 7.18 23.37 -7.87
C ASP A 221 6.52 22.29 -7.00
N PHE A 222 7.08 22.07 -5.80
CA PHE A 222 6.43 21.27 -4.76
C PHE A 222 5.70 22.18 -3.76
N ARG A 223 4.37 22.00 -3.66
CA ARG A 223 3.51 22.71 -2.69
C ARG A 223 2.71 21.70 -1.88
N ALA A 224 2.89 21.73 -0.56
CA ALA A 224 2.08 20.99 0.39
C ALA A 224 1.38 21.94 1.37
N VAL A 225 0.07 21.79 1.55
CA VAL A 225 -0.75 22.60 2.46
C VAL A 225 -1.57 21.67 3.35
N SER A 226 -1.46 21.83 4.66
CA SER A 226 -2.34 21.24 5.67
C SER A 226 -3.13 22.34 6.37
N GLY A 227 -4.40 22.08 6.71
CA GLY A 227 -5.19 22.98 7.54
C GLY A 227 -4.88 22.84 9.04
N GLN A 228 -4.24 21.74 9.43
CA GLN A 228 -3.75 21.44 10.77
C GLN A 228 -2.26 21.07 10.70
N ASP A 229 -1.87 19.95 11.29
CA ASP A 229 -0.47 19.55 11.43
C ASP A 229 0.10 18.93 10.15
N MET A 230 1.40 19.15 9.95
CA MET A 230 2.19 18.45 8.94
C MET A 230 3.29 17.64 9.63
N ASN A 231 3.23 16.31 9.49
CA ASN A 231 4.19 15.38 10.08
C ASN A 231 5.02 14.72 8.98
N LEU A 232 6.35 14.89 9.04
CA LEU A 232 7.30 14.25 8.15
C LEU A 232 8.28 13.42 8.98
N SER A 233 8.33 12.10 8.73
CA SER A 233 9.22 11.19 9.45
C SER A 233 9.86 10.18 8.52
N ALA A 234 11.20 10.13 8.52
CA ALA A 234 11.98 9.23 7.68
C ALA A 234 11.53 9.24 6.19
N SER A 235 11.26 10.44 5.68
CA SER A 235 10.82 10.70 4.31
C SER A 235 11.81 11.60 3.57
N ARG A 236 11.71 11.61 2.24
CA ARG A 236 12.52 12.45 1.36
C ARG A 236 11.61 13.21 0.38
N ILE A 237 11.84 14.50 0.24
CA ILE A 237 11.18 15.38 -0.73
C ILE A 237 12.29 15.98 -1.60
N MET A 238 12.15 15.89 -2.92
CA MET A 238 13.15 16.31 -3.91
C MET A 238 12.56 17.15 -5.02
#